data_AF-A0A357MS11-F1
#
_entry.id   AF-A0A357MS11-F1
#
_cell.length_a   1.000
_cell.length_b   1.000
_cell.length_c   1.000
_cell.angle_alpha   90.00
_cell.angle_beta   90.00
_cell.angle_gamma   90.00
#
_symmetry.space_group_name_H-M   'P 1'
#
loop_
_entity.id
_entity.type
_entity.pdbx_description
1 polymer ?
#
loop_
_entity_poly.entity_id
_entity_poly.type
_entity_poly.pdbx_seq_one_letter_code
_entity_poly.pdbx_strand_id
1 'polypeptide(L)' 'NLDVRRDLDLWAPAFCYCSLASGKIEAIINDGIELYDFAAGKLIALEAGAKATCFSGKNLIDDTADAFIISN' A
#
# COMPACT_ATOMS: atom_id res chain seq x y z
N ASN A 1 -4.56 -14.91 -13.54
CA ASN A 1 -3.12 -14.81 -13.77
C ASN A 1 -2.75 -13.34 -13.63
N LEU A 2 -2.14 -12.95 -12.52
CA LEU A 2 -1.56 -11.61 -12.38
C LEU A 2 -0.19 -11.66 -13.06
N ASP A 3 0.04 -10.86 -14.10
CA ASP A 3 1.34 -10.75 -14.77
C ASP A 3 2.31 -9.92 -13.90
N VAL A 4 2.74 -10.52 -12.78
CA VAL A 4 3.67 -9.88 -11.84
C VAL A 4 5.09 -10.08 -12.36
N ARG A 5 5.73 -8.99 -12.77
CA ARG A 5 7.08 -9.04 -13.34
C ARG A 5 8.20 -9.01 -12.29
N ARG A 6 7.97 -8.34 -11.16
CA ARG A 6 8.95 -8.17 -10.08
C ARG A 6 8.25 -7.97 -8.73
N ASP A 7 8.94 -8.37 -7.68
CA ASP A 7 8.60 -8.08 -6.28
C ASP A 7 9.75 -7.26 -5.65
N LEU A 8 9.42 -6.38 -4.72
CA LEU A 8 10.35 -5.49 -4.04
C LEU A 8 10.13 -5.62 -2.53
N ASP A 9 11.06 -6.29 -1.86
CA ASP A 9 11.14 -6.32 -0.40
C ASP A 9 12.20 -5.32 0.07
N LEU A 10 11.74 -4.19 0.62
CA LEU A 10 12.57 -3.08 1.04
C LEU A 10 12.17 -2.65 2.46
N TRP A 11 13.15 -2.46 3.34
CA TRP A 11 12.95 -1.82 4.65
C TRP A 11 12.84 -0.30 4.54
N ALA A 12 12.01 0.17 3.61
CA ALA A 12 11.76 1.60 3.37
C ALA A 12 10.29 1.86 3.02
N PRO A 13 9.33 1.65 3.95
CA PRO A 13 7.89 1.72 3.67
C PRO A 13 7.48 3.05 3.04
N ALA A 14 7.93 4.17 3.62
CA ALA A 14 7.64 5.51 3.09
C ALA A 14 8.10 5.68 1.63
N PHE A 15 9.25 5.13 1.25
CA PHE A 15 9.73 5.17 -0.13
C PHE A 15 8.84 4.32 -1.05
N CYS A 16 8.40 3.14 -0.61
CA CYS A 16 7.49 2.29 -1.36
C CYS A 16 6.15 3.01 -1.60
N TYR A 17 5.55 3.63 -0.57
CA TYR A 17 4.29 4.39 -0.72
C TYR A 17 4.44 5.58 -1.67
N CYS A 18 5.52 6.34 -1.59
CA CYS A 18 5.79 7.42 -2.55
C CYS A 18 6.03 6.88 -3.97
N SER A 19 6.62 5.69 -4.10
CA SER A 19 6.78 5.02 -5.40
C SER A 19 5.43 4.59 -5.99
N LEU A 20 4.50 4.10 -5.16
CA LEU A 20 3.14 3.79 -5.58
C LEU A 20 2.40 5.06 -6.00
N ALA A 21 2.43 6.10 -5.16
CA ALA A 21 1.79 7.39 -5.43
C ALA A 21 2.32 8.05 -6.72
N SER A 22 3.58 7.81 -7.09
CA SER A 22 4.19 8.31 -8.33
C SER A 22 4.06 7.36 -9.53
N GLY A 23 3.34 6.24 -9.39
CA GLY A 23 3.08 5.27 -10.47
C GLY A 23 4.29 4.43 -10.87
N LYS A 24 5.29 4.29 -10.01
CA LYS A 24 6.51 3.49 -10.28
C LYS A 24 6.36 2.02 -9.88
N ILE A 25 5.40 1.71 -9.02
CA ILE A 25 4.98 0.37 -8.64
C ILE A 25 3.45 0.31 -8.69
N GLU A 26 2.90 -0.89 -8.83
CA GLU A 26 1.46 -1.10 -9.05
C GLU A 26 0.70 -1.38 -7.74
N ALA A 27 1.34 -2.02 -6.77
CA ALA A 27 0.70 -2.37 -5.51
C ALA A 27 1.70 -2.51 -4.35
N ILE A 28 1.17 -2.40 -3.13
CA ILE A 28 1.86 -2.75 -1.88
C ILE A 28 0.95 -3.68 -1.10
N ILE A 29 1.54 -4.74 -0.55
CA ILE A 29 0.92 -5.59 0.46
C ILE A 29 1.51 -5.15 1.81
N ASN A 30 0.67 -4.62 2.68
CA ASN A 30 1.05 -4.25 4.04
C ASN A 30 0.46 -5.30 5.00
N ASP A 31 1.31 -5.92 5.81
CA ASP A 31 0.90 -6.96 6.74
C ASP A 31 1.61 -6.79 8.08
N GLY A 32 0.95 -6.11 9.02
CA GLY A 32 1.37 -6.06 10.42
C GLY A 32 2.58 -5.18 10.74
N ILE A 33 2.96 -4.23 9.86
CA ILE A 33 3.97 -3.22 10.19
C ILE A 33 3.36 -2.11 11.07
N GLU A 34 4.20 -1.40 11.80
CA GLU A 34 3.77 -0.43 12.79
C GLU A 34 3.03 0.77 12.17
N LEU A 35 2.05 1.32 12.90
CA LEU A 35 1.20 2.42 12.43
C LEU A 35 2.01 3.58 11.85
N TYR A 36 3.14 3.93 12.48
CA TYR A 36 3.97 5.05 12.05
C TYR A 36 4.75 4.77 10.75
N ASP A 37 4.92 3.52 10.36
CA ASP A 37 5.60 3.13 9.12
C ASP A 37 4.70 3.26 7.89
N PHE A 38 3.40 2.99 8.04
CA PHE A 38 2.45 3.04 6.92
C PHE A 38 1.49 4.22 6.92
N ALA A 39 1.13 4.83 8.06
CA ALA A 39 0.00 5.76 8.12
C ALA A 39 0.17 6.96 7.16
N ALA A 40 1.33 7.61 7.19
CA ALA A 40 1.62 8.75 6.33
C ALA A 40 1.70 8.34 4.85
N GLY A 41 2.36 7.23 4.54
CA GLY A 41 2.51 6.73 3.19
C GLY A 41 1.17 6.29 2.57
N LYS A 42 0.33 5.60 3.36
CA LYS A 42 -1.02 5.21 2.98
C LYS A 42 -1.86 6.42 2.58
N LEU A 43 -1.86 7.47 3.41
CA LEU A 43 -2.58 8.70 3.12
C LEU A 43 -2.11 9.34 1.80
N ILE A 44 -0.79 9.46 1.60
CA ILE A 44 -0.22 10.01 0.36
C ILE A 44 -0.68 9.20 -0.88
N ALA A 45 -0.62 7.87 -0.80
CA ALA A 45 -1.03 7.01 -1.91
C ALA A 45 -2.52 7.16 -2.22
N LEU A 46 -3.38 7.23 -1.19
CA LEU A 46 -4.82 7.44 -1.37
C LEU A 46 -5.12 8.78 -2.05
N GLU A 47 -4.47 9.87 -1.65
CA GLU A 47 -4.62 11.19 -2.28
C GLU A 47 -4.11 11.20 -3.74
N ALA A 48 -3.14 10.35 -4.07
CA ALA A 48 -2.68 10.14 -5.45
C ALA A 48 -3.64 9.26 -6.28
N GLY A 49 -4.76 8.80 -5.70
CA GLY A 49 -5.80 8.02 -6.37
C GLY A 49 -5.69 6.51 -6.17
N ALA A 50 -4.75 6.04 -5.35
CA ALA A 50 -4.67 4.62 -5.02
C ALA A 50 -5.92 4.18 -4.22
N LYS A 51 -6.22 2.88 -4.25
CA LYS A 51 -7.33 2.27 -3.51
C LYS A 51 -6.80 1.24 -2.53
N ALA A 52 -7.32 1.27 -1.31
CA ALA A 52 -6.98 0.32 -0.27
C ALA A 52 -8.14 -0.66 0.01
N THR A 53 -7.81 -1.95 0.09
CA THR A 53 -8.74 -3.02 0.46
C THR A 53 -8.13 -3.90 1.53
N CYS A 54 -8.97 -4.46 2.40
CA CYS A 54 -8.52 -5.57 3.22
C CYS A 54 -8.30 -6.82 2.37
N PHE A 55 -7.65 -7.86 2.90
CA PHE A 55 -7.37 -9.09 2.15
C PHE A 55 -8.63 -9.85 1.69
N SER A 56 -9.81 -9.54 2.22
CA SER A 56 -11.09 -10.05 1.71
C SER A 56 -11.60 -9.33 0.44
N GLY A 57 -10.89 -8.29 -0.02
CA GLY A 57 -11.28 -7.47 -1.18
C GLY A 57 -12.34 -6.40 -0.86
N LYS A 58 -12.76 -6.24 0.40
CA LYS A 58 -13.65 -5.16 0.82
C LYS A 58 -12.85 -3.88 1.07
N ASN A 59 -13.53 -2.73 0.91
CA ASN A 59 -12.96 -1.43 1.24
C ASN A 59 -12.46 -1.40 2.69
N LEU A 60 -11.33 -0.75 2.89
CA LEU A 60 -10.83 -0.45 4.23
C LEU A 60 -11.71 0.65 4.85
N ILE A 61 -12.21 0.42 6.06
CA ILE A 61 -13.03 1.39 6.82
C ILE A 61 -12.20 2.02 7.95
N ASP A 62 -11.17 1.30 8.41
CA ASP A 62 -10.30 1.72 9.49
C ASP A 62 -8.92 2.10 8.94
N ASP A 63 -8.59 3.39 9.02
CA ASP A 63 -7.30 3.92 8.58
C ASP A 63 -6.12 3.52 9.48
N THR A 64 -6.39 2.88 10.62
CA THR A 64 -5.34 2.33 11.50
C THR A 64 -5.08 0.84 11.27
N ALA A 65 -5.87 0.18 10.42
CA ALA A 65 -5.62 -1.21 10.06
C ALA A 65 -4.28 -1.37 9.33
N ASP A 66 -3.52 -2.36 9.77
CA ASP A 66 -2.16 -2.71 9.37
C ASP A 66 -2.10 -3.89 8.39
N ALA A 67 -3.24 -4.51 8.07
CA ALA A 67 -3.34 -5.60 7.10
C ALA A 67 -4.22 -5.19 5.91
N PHE A 68 -3.58 -4.84 4.79
CA PHE A 68 -4.26 -4.34 3.59
C PHE A 68 -3.42 -4.47 2.31
N ILE A 69 -4.11 -4.37 1.18
CA ILE A 69 -3.52 -4.16 -0.14
C ILE A 69 -3.85 -2.74 -0.56
N ILE A 70 -2.88 -2.01 -1.08
CA ILE A 70 -3.10 -0.71 -1.71
C ILE A 70 -2.51 -0.72 -3.13
N SER A 71 -3.28 -0.26 -4.12
CA SER A 71 -2.89 -0.30 -5.53
C SER A 71 -3.39 0.91 -6.31
N ASN A 72 -2.79 1.17 -7.49
CA ASN A 72 -3.30 2.13 -8.46
C ASN A 72 -4.55 1.63 -9.22
#